data_AF-A0AAU6WJM8-F1
#
_entry.id   AF-A0AAU6WJM8-F1
#
_cell.length_a   1.000
_cell.length_b   1.000
_cell.length_c   1.000
_cell.angle_alpha   90.00
_cell.angle_beta   90.00
_cell.angle_gamma   90.00
#
_symmetry.space_group_name_H-M   'P 1'
#
loop_
_entity.id
_entity.type
_entity.pdbx_description
1 polymer ?
#
loop_
_entity_poly.entity_id
_entity_poly.type
_entity_poly.pdbx_seq_one_letter_code
_entity_poly.pdbx_strand_id
1 'polypeptide(L)'
;MLPWWFWVLLWTVIVLATVLAAVLAGFRLFKQGMAVVEDLGTAADKVSSGLNQSGTIVEYTPNPRRYPHGTDATHGDPEKIRKLRDKGKAERIEARRLRRVARRAERGQAQNMHDLRLF
;
A
#
# COMPACT_ATOMS: atom_id res chain seq x y z
N MET A 1 32.01 50.44 44.21
CA MET A 1 30.79 49.73 44.67
C MET A 1 29.74 49.91 43.57
N LEU A 2 29.25 48.83 42.97
CA LEU A 2 28.22 48.94 41.95
C LEU A 2 26.93 49.45 42.59
N PRO A 3 26.27 50.50 42.05
CA PRO A 3 25.02 51.01 42.59
C PRO A 3 23.94 49.93 42.52
N TRP A 4 23.16 49.77 43.59
CA TRP A 4 22.15 48.71 43.70
C TRP A 4 21.12 48.70 42.57
N TRP A 5 20.82 49.86 41.99
CA TRP A 5 19.99 50.03 40.79
C TRP A 5 20.48 49.28 39.55
N PHE A 6 21.80 49.03 39.44
CA PHE A 6 22.37 48.25 38.34
C PHE A 6 21.76 46.85 38.27
N TRP A 7 21.52 46.22 39.42
CA TRP A 7 20.90 44.89 39.48
C TRP A 7 19.47 44.91 38.96
N VAL A 8 18.70 45.95 39.29
CA VAL A 8 17.31 46.11 38.79
C VAL A 8 17.29 46.24 37.27
N LEU A 9 18.20 47.07 36.72
CA LEU A 9 18.35 47.23 35.28
C LEU A 9 18.76 45.94 34.58
N LEU A 10 19.72 45.21 35.15
CA LEU A 10 20.16 43.90 34.65
C LEU A 10 18.99 42.92 34.55
N TRP A 11 18.24 42.74 35.64
CA TRP A 11 17.08 41.84 35.67
C TRP A 11 16.00 42.27 34.68
N THR A 12 15.75 43.58 34.55
CA THR A 12 14.77 44.10 33.59
C THR A 12 15.14 43.73 32.16
N VAL A 13 16.40 43.92 31.76
CA VAL A 13 16.87 43.56 30.42
C VAL A 13 16.80 42.04 30.19
N ILE A 14 17.17 41.23 31.19
CA ILE A 14 17.10 39.76 31.11
C ILE A 14 15.66 39.28 30.91
N VAL A 15 14.72 39.80 31.70
CA VAL A 15 13.30 39.44 31.59
C VAL A 15 12.76 39.88 30.23
N LEU A 16 13.07 41.10 29.80
CA LEU A 16 12.58 41.64 28.54
C LEU A 16 13.13 40.86 27.34
N ALA A 17 14.41 40.49 27.37
CA ALA A 17 15.03 39.62 26.36
C ALA A 17 14.39 38.23 26.33
N THR A 18 14.06 37.67 27.50
CA THR A 18 13.41 36.36 27.61
C THR A 18 11.99 36.39 27.06
N VAL A 19 11.22 37.43 27.39
CA VAL A 19 9.87 37.64 26.85
C VAL A 19 9.93 37.80 25.33
N LEU A 20 10.86 38.61 24.82
CA LEU A 20 11.03 38.80 23.38
C LEU A 20 11.36 37.47 22.68
N ALA A 21 12.27 36.68 23.23
CA ALA A 21 12.60 35.36 22.71
C ALA A 21 11.40 34.40 22.75
N ALA A 22 10.63 34.41 23.84
CA ALA A 22 9.44 33.58 23.99
C ALA A 22 8.34 33.97 22.98
N VAL A 23 8.13 35.26 22.75
CA VAL A 23 7.17 35.76 21.74
C VAL A 23 7.60 35.37 20.33
N LEU A 24 8.89 35.53 19.99
CA LEU A 24 9.42 35.13 18.68
C LEU A 24 9.30 33.62 18.47
N ALA A 25 9.64 32.81 19.48
CA ALA A 25 9.51 31.37 19.44
C ALA A 25 8.04 30.95 19.30
N GLY A 26 7.15 31.52 20.11
CA GLY A 26 5.72 31.27 20.05
C GLY A 26 5.12 31.62 18.69
N PHE A 27 5.46 32.79 18.15
CA PHE A 27 5.00 33.21 16.82
C PHE A 27 5.52 32.27 15.71
N ARG A 28 6.81 31.88 15.79
CA ARG A 28 7.40 30.94 14.82
C ARG A 28 6.72 29.57 14.88
N LEU A 29 6.52 29.04 16.08
CA LEU A 29 5.85 27.76 16.28
C LEU A 29 4.40 27.81 15.80
N PHE A 30 3.69 28.90 16.08
CA PHE A 30 2.31 29.10 15.61
C PHE A 30 2.24 29.10 14.08
N LYS A 31 3.13 29.86 13.42
CA LYS A 31 3.18 29.91 11.96
C LYS A 31 3.49 28.53 11.35
N GLN A 32 4.42 27.79 11.94
CA GLN A 32 4.77 26.45 11.49
C GLN A 32 3.64 25.44 11.74
N GLY A 33 3.00 25.49 12.90
CA GLY A 33 1.88 24.63 13.24
C GLY A 33 0.67 24.87 12.33
N MET A 34 0.39 26.14 11.99
CA MET A 34 -0.70 26.46 11.07
C MET A 34 -0.46 25.90 9.66
N ALA A 35 0.78 25.94 9.16
CA ALA A 35 1.11 25.34 7.87
C ALA A 35 0.88 23.82 7.87
N VAL A 36 1.24 23.14 8.95
CA VAL A 36 1.00 21.70 9.10
C VAL A 36 -0.51 21.40 9.12
N VAL A 37 -1.31 22.19 9.86
CA VAL A 37 -2.77 22.03 9.91
C VAL A 37 -3.41 22.26 8.54
N GLU A 38 -2.94 23.25 7.78
CA GLU A 38 -3.39 23.50 6.41
C GLU A 38 -3.08 22.31 5.49
N ASP A 39 -1.85 21.79 5.53
CA ASP A 39 -1.44 20.62 4.76
C ASP A 39 -2.29 19.38 5.10
N LEU A 40 -2.55 19.15 6.39
CA LEU A 40 -3.45 18.09 6.87
C LEU A 40 -4.88 18.27 6.34
N GLY A 41 -5.40 19.50 6.31
CA GLY A 41 -6.69 19.83 5.73
C GLY A 41 -6.74 19.47 4.24
N THR A 42 -5.76 19.90 3.46
CA THR A 42 -5.70 19.57 2.02
C THR A 42 -5.60 18.08 1.74
N ALA A 43 -4.88 17.34 2.60
CA ALA A 43 -4.78 15.89 2.50
C ALA A 43 -6.12 15.21 2.83
N ALA A 44 -6.80 15.67 3.89
CA ALA A 44 -8.11 15.18 4.26
C ALA A 44 -9.15 15.43 3.14
N ASP A 45 -9.11 16.59 2.49
CA ASP A 45 -9.99 16.93 1.36
C ASP A 45 -9.74 16.05 0.13
N LYS A 46 -8.47 15.69 -0.14
CA LYS A 46 -8.13 14.74 -1.21
C LYS A 46 -8.66 13.34 -0.91
N VAL A 47 -8.58 12.90 0.34
CA VAL A 47 -9.12 11.60 0.76
C VAL A 47 -10.65 11.61 0.69
N SER A 48 -11.31 12.66 1.20
CA SER A 48 -12.76 12.77 1.19
C SER A 48 -13.31 12.84 -0.24
N SER A 49 -12.67 13.59 -1.14
CA SER A 49 -13.04 13.64 -2.56
C SER A 49 -12.86 12.29 -3.26
N GLY A 50 -11.77 11.57 -2.98
CA GLY A 50 -11.57 10.21 -3.50
C GLY A 50 -12.59 9.20 -2.98
N LEU A 51 -13.04 9.32 -1.72
CA LEU A 51 -14.08 8.46 -1.14
C LEU A 51 -15.49 8.81 -1.61
N ASN A 52 -15.77 10.09 -1.87
CA ASN A 52 -17.05 10.57 -2.41
C ASN A 52 -17.17 10.34 -3.92
N GLN A 53 -16.09 9.93 -4.59
CA GLN A 53 -16.14 9.56 -5.98
C GLN A 53 -16.89 8.23 -6.11
N SER A 54 -18.06 8.25 -6.76
CA SER A 54 -18.82 7.05 -7.08
C SER A 54 -17.89 6.04 -7.76
N GLY A 55 -17.68 4.89 -7.10
CA GLY A 55 -16.76 3.87 -7.58
C GLY A 55 -17.07 3.52 -9.02
N THR A 56 -16.08 3.67 -9.91
CA THR A 56 -16.20 3.14 -11.26
C THR A 56 -16.26 1.63 -11.12
N ILE A 57 -17.34 1.02 -11.59
CA ILE A 57 -17.42 -0.44 -11.72
C ILE A 57 -16.39 -0.80 -12.78
N VAL A 58 -15.19 -1.18 -12.31
CA VAL A 58 -14.18 -1.78 -13.17
C VAL A 58 -14.71 -3.17 -13.48
N GLU A 59 -15.22 -3.34 -14.68
CA GLU A 59 -15.57 -4.65 -15.21
C GLU A 59 -14.28 -5.43 -15.42
N TYR A 60 -13.83 -6.09 -14.36
CA TYR A 60 -12.73 -7.04 -14.46
C TYR A 60 -13.19 -8.15 -15.39
N THR A 61 -12.42 -8.39 -16.46
CA THR A 61 -12.61 -9.57 -17.30
C THR A 61 -12.67 -10.78 -16.37
N PRO A 62 -13.77 -11.54 -16.34
CA PRO A 62 -13.91 -12.67 -15.44
C PRO A 62 -12.72 -13.59 -15.66
N ASN A 63 -11.83 -13.70 -14.67
CA ASN A 63 -10.70 -14.60 -14.78
C ASN A 63 -11.27 -16.03 -14.75
N PRO A 64 -11.23 -16.78 -15.86
CA PRO A 64 -11.85 -18.11 -15.92
C PRO A 64 -11.12 -19.12 -15.04
N ARG A 65 -10.00 -18.76 -14.42
CA ARG A 65 -9.19 -19.60 -13.54
C ARG A 65 -9.45 -19.36 -12.06
N ARG A 66 -10.70 -19.08 -11.67
CA ARG A 66 -11.08 -19.05 -10.26
C ARG A 66 -11.34 -20.47 -9.79
N TYR A 67 -10.31 -21.07 -9.19
CA TYR A 67 -10.57 -22.15 -8.24
C TYR A 67 -11.26 -21.55 -7.02
N PRO A 68 -12.00 -22.34 -6.22
CA PRO A 68 -12.55 -21.85 -4.96
C PRO A 68 -11.40 -21.30 -4.12
N HIS A 69 -11.44 -20.01 -3.83
CA HIS A 69 -10.44 -19.28 -3.03
C HIS A 69 -11.16 -18.42 -2.00
N GLY A 70 -10.56 -18.25 -0.82
CA GLY A 70 -11.17 -17.48 0.26
C GLY A 70 -12.44 -18.13 0.82
N THR A 71 -13.49 -17.34 1.01
CA THR A 71 -14.74 -17.75 1.67
C THR A 71 -15.47 -18.90 0.95
N ASP A 72 -15.29 -19.02 -0.37
CA ASP A 72 -15.89 -20.05 -1.21
C ASP A 72 -15.26 -21.44 -0.97
N ALA A 73 -14.00 -21.47 -0.51
CA ALA A 73 -13.30 -22.71 -0.16
C ALA A 73 -13.61 -23.20 1.27
N THR A 74 -14.07 -22.31 2.16
CA THR A 74 -14.38 -22.65 3.55
C THR A 74 -15.85 -23.02 3.79
N HIS A 75 -16.78 -22.53 2.96
CA HIS A 75 -18.22 -22.73 3.16
C HIS A 75 -18.90 -23.58 2.07
N GLY A 76 -18.20 -23.94 1.00
CA GLY A 76 -18.74 -24.79 -0.06
C GLY A 76 -18.71 -26.28 0.29
N ASP A 77 -19.40 -27.09 -0.53
CA ASP A 77 -19.39 -28.55 -0.45
C ASP A 77 -17.96 -29.11 -0.64
N PRO A 78 -17.39 -29.82 0.35
CA PRO A 78 -16.02 -30.32 0.32
C PRO A 78 -15.70 -31.20 -0.90
N GLU A 79 -16.65 -32.03 -1.36
CA GLU A 79 -16.41 -32.91 -2.50
C GLU A 79 -16.31 -32.13 -3.81
N LYS A 80 -17.16 -31.11 -3.98
CA LYS A 80 -17.14 -30.24 -5.16
C LYS A 80 -15.85 -29.44 -5.22
N ILE A 81 -15.41 -28.89 -4.09
CA ILE A 81 -14.15 -28.14 -3.99
C ILE A 81 -12.96 -29.06 -4.33
N ARG A 82 -12.94 -30.29 -3.81
CA ARG A 82 -11.89 -31.27 -4.12
C ARG A 82 -11.81 -31.56 -5.62
N LYS A 83 -12.95 -31.81 -6.27
CA LYS A 83 -13.02 -32.05 -7.74
C LYS A 83 -12.51 -30.85 -8.54
N LEU A 84 -12.92 -29.63 -8.18
CA LEU A 84 -12.45 -28.40 -8.84
C LEU A 84 -10.95 -28.19 -8.68
N ARG A 85 -10.42 -28.44 -7.48
CA ARG A 85 -8.98 -28.34 -7.21
C ARG A 85 -8.17 -29.34 -8.03
N ASP A 86 -8.63 -30.59 -8.09
CA ASP A 86 -7.93 -31.66 -8.79
C ASP A 86 -7.95 -31.44 -10.32
N LYS A 87 -9.11 -31.01 -10.86
CA LYS A 87 -9.22 -30.53 -12.25
C LYS A 87 -8.21 -29.42 -12.53
N GLY A 88 -8.11 -28.46 -11.61
CA GLY A 88 -7.16 -27.36 -11.74
C GLY A 88 -5.69 -27.74 -11.69
N LYS A 89 -5.38 -28.72 -10.84
CA LYS A 89 -4.03 -29.29 -10.78
C LYS A 89 -3.68 -29.93 -12.13
N ALA A 90 -4.60 -30.68 -12.73
CA ALA A 90 -4.40 -31.31 -14.03
C ALA A 90 -4.17 -30.27 -15.14
N GLU A 91 -5.01 -29.23 -15.22
CA GLU A 91 -4.88 -28.14 -16.19
C GLU A 91 -3.53 -27.42 -16.08
N ARG A 92 -3.03 -27.16 -14.85
CA ARG A 92 -1.71 -26.55 -14.64
C ARG A 92 -0.57 -27.45 -15.09
N ILE A 93 -0.67 -28.75 -14.85
CA ILE A 93 0.33 -29.73 -15.30
C ILE A 93 0.34 -29.78 -16.83
N GLU A 94 -0.82 -29.82 -17.47
CA GLU A 94 -0.95 -29.84 -18.93
C GLU A 94 -0.45 -28.54 -19.57
N ALA A 95 -0.80 -27.37 -19.02
CA ALA A 95 -0.30 -26.10 -19.50
C ALA A 95 1.24 -26.01 -19.42
N ARG A 96 1.85 -26.53 -18.34
CA ARG A 96 3.31 -26.61 -18.21
C ARG A 96 3.92 -27.57 -19.25
N ARG A 97 3.29 -28.73 -19.49
CA ARG A 97 3.70 -29.68 -20.53
C ARG A 97 3.66 -29.04 -21.92
N LEU A 98 2.54 -28.40 -22.29
CA LEU A 98 2.40 -27.71 -23.59
C LEU A 98 3.47 -26.63 -23.78
N ARG A 99 3.77 -25.84 -22.74
CA ARG A 99 4.87 -24.86 -22.79
C ARG A 99 6.25 -25.50 -22.95
N ARG A 100 6.49 -26.70 -22.40
CA ARG A 100 7.76 -27.43 -22.63
C ARG A 100 7.85 -27.92 -24.07
N VAL A 101 6.76 -28.50 -24.58
CA VAL A 101 6.67 -29.00 -25.96
C VAL A 101 6.87 -27.87 -26.97
N ALA A 102 6.13 -26.76 -26.83
CA ALA A 102 6.24 -25.60 -27.70
C ALA A 102 7.67 -25.04 -27.73
N ARG A 103 8.28 -24.81 -26.57
CA ARG A 103 9.66 -24.31 -26.48
C ARG A 103 10.69 -25.23 -27.14
N ARG A 104 10.50 -26.55 -27.09
CA ARG A 104 11.41 -27.50 -27.76
C ARG A 104 11.16 -27.55 -29.27
N ALA A 105 9.91 -27.44 -29.69
CA ALA A 105 9.53 -27.42 -31.10
C ALA A 105 10.10 -26.18 -31.81
N GLU A 106 10.00 -25.01 -31.19
CA GLU A 106 10.60 -23.76 -31.69
C GLU A 106 12.12 -23.86 -31.87
N ARG A 107 12.79 -24.69 -31.06
CA ARG A 107 14.24 -24.91 -31.11
C ARG A 107 14.67 -26.08 -32.00
N GLY A 108 13.74 -26.77 -32.65
CA GLY A 108 14.02 -27.98 -33.44
C GLY A 108 14.56 -29.16 -32.62
N GLN A 109 14.33 -29.19 -31.31
CA GLN A 109 14.85 -30.22 -30.42
C GLN A 109 13.88 -31.40 -30.30
N ALA A 110 14.42 -32.61 -30.11
CA ALA A 110 13.63 -33.81 -29.86
C ALA A 110 12.75 -33.66 -28.61
N GLN A 111 11.49 -34.11 -28.72
CA GLN A 111 10.52 -34.05 -27.64
C GLN A 111 10.73 -35.18 -26.64
N ASN A 112 10.38 -34.94 -25.37
CA ASN A 112 10.42 -35.99 -24.36
C ASN A 112 9.22 -36.93 -24.55
N MET A 113 9.45 -38.24 -24.51
CA MET A 113 8.41 -39.26 -24.70
C MET A 113 7.29 -39.18 -23.64
N HIS A 114 7.64 -38.86 -22.39
CA HIS A 114 6.67 -38.59 -21.32
C HIS A 114 5.82 -37.33 -21.63
N ASP A 115 6.39 -36.34 -22.28
CA ASP A 115 5.66 -35.16 -22.74
C ASP A 115 4.86 -35.45 -24.03
N LEU A 116 4.83 -36.68 -24.57
CA LEU A 116 3.97 -37.09 -25.69
C LEU A 116 2.84 -38.06 -25.28
N ARG A 117 2.75 -38.44 -24.00
CA ARG A 117 1.79 -39.45 -23.49
C ARG A 117 1.87 -40.78 -24.26
N LEU A 118 3.08 -41.16 -24.69
CA LEU A 118 3.31 -42.42 -25.37
C LEU A 118 3.48 -43.62 -24.41
N PHE A 119 3.35 -43.38 -23.10
CA PHE A 119 3.30 -44.35 -22.01
C PHE A 119 2.40 -43.82 -20.90
#